data_AF-A0A3G8ZZA5-F1
#
_entry.id   AF-A0A3G8ZZA5-F1
#
_cell.length_a   1.000
_cell.length_b   1.000
_cell.length_c   1.000
_cell.angle_alpha   90.00
_cell.angle_beta   90.00
_cell.angle_gamma   90.00
#
_symmetry.space_group_name_H-M   'P 1'
#
loop_
_entity.id
_entity.type
_entity.pdbx_description
1 polymer ?
#
loop_
_entity_poly.entity_id
_entity_poly.type
_entity_poly.pdbx_seq_one_letter_code
_entity_poly.pdbx_strand_id
1 'polypeptide(L)' 'MSYWRKHQKKELELLLQKFDDAGWTIEDPLKYYSVKCPCGDHRRWIHLTPSGNNYAKDALGWLERQPCHPSKRKEQS' A
#
# COMPACT_ATOMS: atom_id res chain seq x y z
N MET A 1 -0.33 -10.64 -12.79
CA MET A 1 0.32 -11.45 -11.74
C MET A 1 1.06 -10.49 -10.84
N SER A 2 0.55 -10.22 -9.65
CA SER A 2 1.17 -9.24 -8.74
C SER A 2 2.47 -9.81 -8.18
N TYR A 3 3.60 -9.11 -8.41
CA TYR A 3 4.97 -9.59 -8.20
C TYR A 3 5.55 -9.34 -6.80
N TRP A 4 4.73 -9.06 -5.78
CA TRP A 4 5.25 -8.88 -4.42
C TRP A 4 5.41 -10.21 -3.68
N ARG A 5 6.53 -10.36 -2.98
CA ARG A 5 6.84 -11.56 -2.19
C ARG A 5 6.02 -11.56 -0.89
N LYS A 6 5.57 -12.75 -0.48
CA LYS A 6 4.94 -12.95 0.84
C LYS A 6 5.89 -12.46 1.93
N HIS A 7 5.42 -11.51 2.74
CA HIS A 7 6.21 -10.98 3.84
C HIS A 7 6.17 -11.93 5.03
N GLN A 8 7.27 -12.09 5.78
CA GLN A 8 7.26 -12.87 7.03
C GLN A 8 6.33 -12.29 8.12
N LYS A 9 5.88 -11.04 7.94
CA LYS A 9 4.97 -10.35 8.87
C LYS A 9 3.60 -10.24 8.23
N LYS A 10 2.59 -10.90 8.82
CA LYS A 10 1.21 -10.88 8.35
C LYS A 10 0.62 -9.47 8.24
N GLU A 11 1.01 -8.55 9.12
CA GLU A 11 0.54 -7.16 9.08
C GLU A 11 0.98 -6.42 7.80
N LEU A 12 2.19 -6.71 7.30
CA LEU A 12 2.68 -6.11 6.06
C LEU A 12 2.05 -6.78 4.84
N GLU A 13 1.80 -8.09 4.89
CA GLU A 13 1.05 -8.78 3.85
C GLU A 13 -0.36 -8.19 3.71
N LEU A 14 -1.06 -7.99 4.83
CA LEU A 14 -2.38 -7.37 4.85
C LEU A 14 -2.34 -5.92 4.34
N LEU A 15 -1.31 -5.15 4.70
CA LEU A 15 -1.11 -3.80 4.18
C LEU A 15 -0.94 -3.81 2.64
N LEU A 16 -0.03 -4.64 2.12
CA LEU A 16 0.20 -4.74 0.67
C LEU A 16 -1.05 -5.20 -0.06
N GLN A 17 -1.80 -6.15 0.52
CA GLN A 17 -3.07 -6.59 -0.03
C GLN A 17 -4.11 -5.47 -0.07
N LYS A 18 -4.15 -4.57 0.93
CA LYS A 18 -5.02 -3.39 0.90
C LYS A 18 -4.62 -2.41 -0.20
N PHE A 19 -3.32 -2.25 -0.47
CA PHE A 19 -2.85 -1.43 -1.60
C PHE A 19 -3.26 -2.03 -2.96
N ASP A 20 -3.09 -3.34 -3.14
CA ASP A 20 -3.51 -4.06 -4.34
C ASP A 20 -5.03 -3.99 -4.58
N ASP A 21 -5.82 -4.24 -3.53
CA ASP A 21 -7.28 -4.14 -3.56
C ASP A 21 -7.73 -2.71 -3.89
N ALA A 22 -6.96 -1.72 -3.42
CA ALA A 22 -7.14 -0.32 -3.78
C ALA A 22 -6.72 0.02 -5.23
N GLY A 23 -6.23 -0.95 -6.01
CA GLY A 23 -5.76 -0.77 -7.38
C GLY A 23 -4.43 -0.03 -7.48
N TRP A 24 -3.62 -0.02 -6.42
CA TRP A 24 -2.30 0.58 -6.44
C TRP A 24 -1.28 -0.39 -7.03
N THR A 25 -0.36 0.15 -7.82
CA THR A 25 0.75 -0.62 -8.38
C THR A 25 1.84 -0.74 -7.33
N ILE A 26 2.10 -1.96 -6.87
CA ILE A 26 3.20 -2.25 -5.95
C ILE A 26 4.35 -2.83 -6.76
N GLU A 27 5.49 -2.15 -6.73
CA GLU A 27 6.74 -2.66 -7.26
C GLU A 27 7.59 -3.19 -6.11
N ASP A 28 8.37 -4.23 -6.38
CA ASP A 28 9.26 -4.90 -5.41
C ASP A 28 10.74 -4.51 -5.65
N PRO A 29 11.20 -3.35 -5.16
CA PRO A 29 12.63 -3.15 -4.93
C PRO A 29 13.12 -4.05 -3.80
N LEU A 30 14.25 -4.73 -4.01
CA LEU A 30 14.93 -5.64 -3.05
C LEU A 30 15.04 -5.13 -1.59
N LYS A 31 14.89 -3.82 -1.35
CA LYS A 31 15.02 -3.17 -0.04
C LYS A 31 13.75 -2.47 0.47
N TYR A 32 12.80 -2.12 -0.40
CA TYR A 32 11.57 -1.38 -0.05
C TYR A 32 10.48 -1.73 -1.07
N TYR A 33 9.22 -1.91 -0.68
CA TYR A 33 8.13 -1.97 -1.66
C TYR A 33 7.74 -0.54 -2.07
N SER A 34 7.70 -0.22 -3.36
CA SER A 34 7.17 1.07 -3.82
C SER A 34 5.73 0.90 -4.28
N VAL A 35 4.81 1.56 -3.57
CA VAL A 35 3.40 1.63 -3.94
C VAL A 35 3.14 2.92 -4.70
N LYS A 36 2.62 2.80 -5.91
CA LYS A 36 2.27 3.89 -6.81
C LYS A 36 0.76 3.89 -7.02
N CYS A 37 0.15 5.03 -6.80
CA CYS A 37 -1.26 5.20 -7.06
C CYS A 37 -1.50 5.30 -8.58
N PRO A 38 -2.61 4.76 -9.10
CA PRO A 38 -3.01 4.97 -10.49
C PRO A 38 -3.23 6.45 -10.88
N CYS A 39 -3.32 7.38 -9.92
CA CYS A 39 -3.39 8.80 -10.23
C CYS A 39 -2.05 9.41 -10.66
N GLY A 40 -0.92 8.73 -10.45
CA GLY A 40 0.42 9.23 -10.78
C GLY A 40 1.07 10.13 -9.72
N ASP A 41 0.29 10.93 -8.99
CA ASP A 41 0.80 11.84 -7.95
C ASP A 41 1.19 11.15 -6.64
N HIS A 42 0.41 10.17 -6.19
CA HIS A 42 0.62 9.57 -4.88
C HIS A 42 1.54 8.34 -4.99
N ARG A 43 2.69 8.39 -4.32
CA ARG A 43 3.59 7.25 -4.18
C ARG A 43 4.11 7.16 -2.75
N ARG A 44 4.36 5.95 -2.28
CA ARG A 44 4.94 5.69 -0.96
C ARG A 44 5.89 4.52 -1.01
N TRP A 45 6.89 4.53 -0.13
CA TRP A 45 7.78 3.41 0.09
C TRP A 45 7.41 2.73 1.40
N ILE A 46 7.18 1.42 1.32
CA ILE A 46 6.89 0.55 2.45
C ILE A 46 8.16 -0.22 2.77
N HIS A 47 8.69 -0.01 3.97
CA HIS A 47 9.85 -0.75 4.45
C HIS A 47 9.47 -2.21 4.69
N LEU A 48 10.33 -3.16 4.25
CA LEU A 48 10.14 -4.58 4.55
C LEU A 48 10.35 -4.86 6.05
N THR A 49 11.31 -4.20 6.68
CA THR A 49 11.65 -4.41 8.08
C THR A 49 11.39 -3.16 8.92
N PRO A 50 10.12 -2.76 9.11
CA PRO A 50 9.83 -1.72 10.09
C PRO A 50 10.04 -2.30 11.48
N SER A 51 10.70 -1.52 12.33
CA SER A 51 10.97 -1.89 13.72
C SER A 51 9.75 -1.78 14.63
N GLY A 52 8.61 -1.27 14.14
CA GLY A 52 7.40 -1.07 14.94
C GLY A 52 6.14 -1.71 14.33
N ASN A 53 5.31 -2.30 15.19
CA ASN A 53 4.01 -2.88 14.81
C ASN A 53 2.99 -1.86 14.29
N ASN A 54 3.11 -0.59 14.70
CA ASN A 54 2.16 0.45 14.26
C ASN A 54 2.41 0.93 12.83
N TYR A 55 3.59 0.65 12.25
CA TYR A 55 3.95 1.12 10.91
C TYR A 55 2.93 0.73 9.84
N ALA A 56 2.39 -0.50 9.93
CA ALA A 56 1.37 -0.97 9.00
C ALA A 56 0.06 -0.19 9.15
N LYS A 57 -0.35 0.11 10.39
CA LYS A 57 -1.55 0.90 10.68
C LYS A 57 -1.40 2.35 10.21
N ASP A 58 -0.24 2.96 10.43
CA ASP A 58 0.06 4.31 9.95
C ASP A 58 0.03 4.41 8.42
N ALA A 59 0.59 3.41 7.74
CA ALA A 59 0.56 3.32 6.27
C ALA A 59 -0.86 3.08 5.75
N LEU A 60 -1.66 2.26 6.41
CA LEU A 60 -3.05 2.02 6.08
C LEU A 60 -3.89 3.30 6.26
N GLY A 61 -3.76 3.97 7.41
CA GLY A 61 -4.43 5.24 7.65
C GLY A 61 -3.97 6.34 6.67
N TRP A 62 -2.73 6.29 6.17
CA TRP A 62 -2.31 7.17 5.06
C TRP A 62 -3.03 6.85 3.76
N LEU A 63 -3.16 5.56 3.40
CA LEU A 63 -3.88 5.09 2.20
C LEU A 63 -5.35 5.54 2.23
N GLU A 64 -6.04 5.36 3.36
CA GLU A 64 -7.44 5.76 3.53
C GLU A 64 -7.67 7.27 3.46
N ARG A 65 -6.64 8.06 3.78
CA ARG A 65 -6.66 9.53 3.67
C ARG A 65 -6.43 10.03 2.24
N GLN A 66 -5.96 9.19 1.31
CA GLN A 66 -5.69 9.64 -0.05
C GLN A 66 -6.99 9.88 -0.83
N PRO A 67 -7.16 11.04 -1.49
CA PRO A 67 -8.39 11.38 -2.22
C PRO A 67 -8.62 10.47 -3.44
N CYS A 68 -7.55 9.87 -3.97
CA CYS A 68 -7.56 8.98 -5.11
C CYS A 68 -7.91 7.51 -4.79
N HIS A 69 -8.11 7.19 -3.50
CA HIS A 69 -8.48 5.84 -3.05
C HIS A 69 -9.80 5.40 -3.69
N PRO A 70 -9.93 4.17 -4.23
CA PRO A 70 -11.15 3.75 -4.92
C PRO A 70 -12.40 3.82 -4.04
N SER A 71 -12.29 3.62 -2.71
CA SER A 71 -13.41 3.81 -1.79
C SER A 71 -13.93 5.25 -1.76
N LYS A 72 -13.09 6.25 -2.05
CA LYS A 72 -13.49 7.67 -2.14
C LYS A 72 -13.95 8.08 -3.54
N ARG A 73 -13.70 7.25 -4.56
CA ARG A 73 -14.09 7.50 -5.97
C ARG A 73 -15.53 7.07 -6.28
N LYS A 74 -16.16 6.26 -5.44
CA LYS A 74 -17.52 5.73 -5.65
C LYS A 74 -18.67 6.61 -5.11
N GLU A 75 -18.38 7.71 -4.43
CA GLU A 75 -19.40 8.62 -3.88
C GLU A 75 -19.53 9.89 -4.73
N GLN A 76 -19.87 9.71 -6.02
CA GLN A 76 -20.14 10.81 -6.98
C GLN A 76 -21.00 10.32 -8.16
N SER A 77 -21.96 9.43 -7.92
CA SER A 77 -22.99 9.04 -8.90
C SER A 77 -24.38 9.13 -8.29
#